data_AF-A0A1I4FQM0-F1
#
_entry.id   AF-A0A1I4FQM0-F1
#
_cell.length_a   1.000
_cell.length_b   1.000
_cell.length_c   1.000
_cell.angle_alpha   90.00
_cell.angle_beta   90.00
_cell.angle_gamma   90.00
#
_symmetry.space_group_name_H-M   'P 1'
#
loop_
_entity.id
_entity.type
_entity.pdbx_description
1 polymer ?
#
loop_
_entity_poly.entity_id
_entity_poly.type
_entity_poly.pdbx_seq_one_letter_code
_entity_poly.pdbx_strand_id
1 'polypeptide(L)'
;MEPKLSYAAAAVVAGMLCMACTASPAKGKPPAVAYPAVLQGVWIGDSPDACKQPNATDNDSRMQIAARKLTAYEDWREPVSVVQISKTPQAWKIVSQLHINEDTIRLEEVLLLSGEDHGELTVVNYRQSNTYYRCR
;
A
#
# COMPACT_ATOMS: atom_id res chain seq x y z
N MET A 1 24.13 -78.79 24.54
CA MET A 1 25.45 -78.45 23.98
C MET A 1 25.22 -77.50 22.82
N GLU A 2 25.66 -76.25 22.93
CA GLU A 2 25.93 -75.39 21.76
C GLU A 2 27.33 -75.72 21.21
N PRO A 3 27.59 -75.53 19.90
CA PRO A 3 28.27 -74.30 19.42
C PRO A 3 27.71 -73.75 18.08
N LYS A 4 27.48 -72.43 17.95
CA LYS A 4 28.33 -71.32 17.45
C LYS A 4 28.57 -71.21 15.92
N LEU A 5 28.13 -70.05 15.37
CA LEU A 5 28.71 -69.13 14.33
C LEU A 5 29.22 -69.73 12.99
N SER A 6 29.12 -69.12 11.80
CA SER A 6 29.04 -67.72 11.39
C SER A 6 28.92 -67.56 9.85
N TYR A 7 28.49 -66.37 9.39
CA TYR A 7 28.77 -65.67 8.09
C TYR A 7 28.43 -66.37 6.76
N ALA A 8 27.95 -65.74 5.68
CA ALA A 8 27.72 -64.34 5.29
C ALA A 8 26.83 -64.30 4.02
N ALA A 9 26.18 -63.13 3.79
CA ALA A 9 25.91 -62.41 2.53
C ALA A 9 25.33 -63.17 1.31
N ALA A 10 24.42 -62.66 0.46
CA ALA A 10 23.96 -61.31 0.14
C ALA A 10 22.67 -61.43 -0.70
N ALA A 11 21.85 -60.39 -0.77
CA ALA A 11 21.34 -59.85 -2.05
C ALA A 11 20.48 -58.59 -1.83
N VAL A 12 20.77 -57.60 -2.65
CA VAL A 12 20.20 -56.25 -2.78
C VAL A 12 18.78 -56.31 -3.38
N VAL A 13 17.93 -55.30 -3.11
CA VAL A 13 17.15 -54.54 -4.13
C VAL A 13 16.10 -53.62 -3.48
N ALA A 14 16.27 -52.33 -3.77
CA ALA A 14 15.29 -51.27 -4.05
C ALA A 14 14.13 -50.95 -3.08
N GLY A 15 13.98 -49.65 -2.83
CA GLY A 15 12.74 -49.08 -2.36
C GLY A 15 12.88 -47.64 -1.92
N MET A 16 13.06 -46.72 -2.88
CA MET A 16 12.90 -45.29 -2.71
C MET A 16 11.64 -44.97 -1.90
N LEU A 17 11.77 -44.49 -0.67
CA LEU A 17 10.65 -43.88 0.03
C LEU A 17 11.05 -42.60 0.76
N CYS A 18 10.55 -41.51 0.17
CA CYS A 18 10.11 -40.30 0.86
C CYS A 18 11.20 -39.41 1.47
N MET A 19 12.06 -38.83 0.63
CA MET A 19 12.41 -37.42 0.83
C MET A 19 11.16 -36.58 0.54
N ALA A 20 10.27 -36.51 1.53
CA ALA A 20 9.21 -35.52 1.54
C ALA A 20 9.90 -34.15 1.65
N CYS A 21 10.03 -33.48 0.51
CA CYS A 21 10.42 -32.08 0.44
C CYS A 21 9.45 -31.28 1.31
N THR A 22 9.84 -30.99 2.55
CA THR A 22 9.26 -29.92 3.35
C THR A 22 9.69 -28.60 2.72
N ALA A 23 9.10 -28.29 1.56
CA ALA A 23 9.13 -26.96 1.01
C ALA A 23 8.44 -26.05 2.04
N SER A 24 9.24 -25.42 2.90
CA SER A 24 8.76 -24.31 3.70
C SER A 24 8.18 -23.31 2.70
N PRO A 25 6.90 -22.94 2.79
CA PRO A 25 6.37 -21.92 1.91
C PRO A 25 7.26 -20.69 2.08
N ALA A 26 7.96 -20.30 1.01
CA ALA A 26 8.70 -19.06 0.99
C ALA A 26 7.71 -17.99 1.46
N LYS A 27 7.97 -17.38 2.62
CA LYS A 27 7.16 -16.27 3.13
C LYS A 27 7.28 -15.17 2.09
N GLY A 28 6.34 -15.14 1.14
CA GLY A 28 6.26 -14.11 0.12
C GLY A 28 6.28 -12.76 0.80
N LYS A 29 6.98 -11.79 0.19
CA LYS A 29 7.00 -10.42 0.70
C LYS A 29 5.54 -9.98 0.93
N PRO A 30 5.19 -9.47 2.13
CA PRO A 30 3.83 -9.02 2.39
C PRO A 30 3.43 -8.01 1.31
N PRO A 31 2.17 -8.05 0.83
CA PRO A 31 1.69 -7.12 -0.18
C PRO A 31 1.96 -5.69 0.32
N ALA A 32 2.54 -4.87 -0.55
CA ALA A 32 2.84 -3.49 -0.21
C ALA A 32 1.55 -2.74 0.15
N VAL A 33 1.62 -1.90 1.19
CA VAL A 33 0.51 -1.03 1.60
C VAL A 33 0.12 -0.13 0.43
N ALA A 34 -1.18 0.07 0.24
CA ALA A 34 -1.71 0.83 -0.88
C ALA A 34 -2.84 1.75 -0.47
N TYR A 35 -2.93 2.90 -1.13
CA TYR A 35 -4.10 3.77 -1.08
C TYR A 35 -5.34 3.04 -1.61
N PRO A 36 -6.51 3.20 -0.96
CA PRO A 36 -7.79 2.70 -1.43
C PRO A 36 -8.04 3.09 -2.89
N ALA A 37 -8.53 2.15 -3.70
CA ALA A 37 -8.79 2.38 -5.13
C ALA A 37 -9.70 3.60 -5.38
N VAL A 38 -10.69 3.81 -4.50
CA VAL A 38 -11.61 4.95 -4.59
C VAL A 38 -10.91 6.31 -4.40
N LEU A 39 -9.77 6.36 -3.71
CA LEU A 39 -8.99 7.59 -3.55
C LEU A 39 -8.04 7.86 -4.72
N GLN A 40 -7.81 6.88 -5.60
CA GLN A 40 -6.88 7.02 -6.70
C GLN A 40 -7.45 7.97 -7.78
N GLY A 41 -6.57 8.78 -8.36
CA GLY A 41 -6.94 9.79 -9.36
C GLY A 41 -6.21 11.12 -9.17
N VAL A 42 -6.63 12.11 -9.93
CA VAL A 42 -6.16 13.50 -9.84
C VAL A 42 -7.16 14.30 -9.01
N TRP A 43 -6.62 15.08 -8.09
CA TRP A 43 -7.33 15.92 -7.13
C TRP A 43 -6.75 17.32 -7.19
N ILE A 44 -7.58 18.35 -7.19
CA ILE A 44 -7.12 19.74 -7.26
C ILE A 44 -7.79 20.56 -6.16
N GLY A 45 -7.02 21.40 -5.46
CA GLY A 45 -7.54 22.34 -4.47
C GLY A 45 -8.28 23.52 -5.11
N ASP A 46 -8.68 24.49 -4.30
CA ASP A 46 -9.35 25.73 -4.73
C ASP A 46 -10.82 25.58 -5.12
N SER A 47 -11.13 24.91 -6.24
CA SER A 47 -12.52 24.76 -6.71
C SER A 47 -12.71 23.60 -7.69
N PRO A 48 -13.94 23.07 -7.86
CA PRO A 48 -14.23 22.07 -8.88
C PRO A 48 -13.87 22.52 -10.30
N ASP A 49 -13.97 23.82 -10.59
CA ASP A 49 -13.66 24.40 -11.89
C ASP A 49 -12.18 24.31 -12.27
N ALA A 50 -11.28 24.18 -11.29
CA ALA A 50 -9.85 24.03 -11.51
C ALA A 50 -9.52 22.73 -12.29
N CYS A 51 -10.39 21.73 -12.26
CA CYS A 51 -10.26 20.52 -13.06
C CYS A 51 -10.48 20.72 -14.57
N LYS A 52 -10.91 21.91 -15.03
CA LYS A 52 -10.98 22.23 -16.47
C LYS A 52 -9.59 22.36 -17.10
N GLN A 53 -8.57 22.68 -16.31
CA GLN A 53 -7.18 22.79 -16.76
C GLN A 53 -6.25 22.08 -15.76
N PRO A 54 -6.33 20.75 -15.63
CA PRO A 54 -5.67 20.02 -14.56
C PRO A 54 -4.15 19.92 -14.71
N ASN A 55 -3.61 20.38 -15.85
CA ASN A 55 -2.19 20.43 -16.16
C ASN A 55 -1.69 21.89 -16.29
N ALA A 56 -2.46 22.88 -15.84
CA ALA A 56 -1.95 24.24 -15.72
C ALA A 56 -0.69 24.21 -14.85
N THR A 57 0.41 24.75 -15.39
CA THR A 57 1.77 24.56 -14.89
C THR A 57 1.99 25.13 -13.48
N ASP A 58 1.11 26.06 -13.08
CA ASP A 58 1.20 26.79 -11.80
C ASP A 58 0.13 26.35 -10.79
N ASN A 59 -0.41 25.13 -10.93
CA ASN A 59 -1.39 24.62 -9.96
C ASN A 59 -0.70 23.95 -8.78
N ASP A 60 -0.31 24.77 -7.80
CA ASP A 60 0.33 24.34 -6.55
C ASP A 60 -0.61 23.48 -5.67
N SER A 61 -1.90 23.43 -5.99
CA SER A 61 -2.92 22.67 -5.26
C SER A 61 -3.23 21.30 -5.90
N ARG A 62 -2.57 20.94 -7.00
CA ARG A 62 -2.74 19.63 -7.65
C ARG A 62 -2.06 18.50 -6.86
N MET A 63 -2.80 17.41 -6.70
CA MET A 63 -2.36 16.17 -6.11
C MET A 63 -2.76 14.98 -6.99
N GLN A 64 -1.89 13.98 -7.11
CA GLN A 64 -2.20 12.72 -7.76
C GLN A 64 -2.00 11.55 -6.80
N ILE A 65 -3.05 10.76 -6.59
CA ILE A 65 -3.00 9.55 -5.76
C ILE A 65 -2.96 8.33 -6.68
N ALA A 66 -1.85 7.61 -6.67
CA ALA A 66 -1.70 6.28 -7.21
C ALA A 66 -1.69 5.25 -6.07
N ALA A 67 -1.75 3.96 -6.40
CA ALA A 67 -1.82 2.90 -5.39
C ALA A 67 -0.72 3.00 -4.31
N ARG A 68 0.51 3.40 -4.65
CA ARG A 68 1.65 3.40 -3.72
C ARG A 68 2.30 4.77 -3.52
N LYS A 69 1.76 5.81 -4.14
CA LYS A 69 2.37 7.13 -4.14
C LYS A 69 1.31 8.19 -4.27
N LEU A 70 1.39 9.19 -3.43
CA LEU A 70 0.71 10.46 -3.58
C LEU A 70 1.76 11.50 -3.95
N THR A 71 1.56 12.21 -5.05
CA THR A 71 2.48 13.26 -5.53
C THR A 71 1.74 14.59 -5.49
N ALA A 72 2.29 15.58 -4.78
CA ALA A 72 1.85 16.98 -4.80
C ALA A 72 2.89 17.83 -5.56
N TYR A 73 2.78 19.16 -5.48
CA TYR A 73 3.68 20.08 -6.19
C TYR A 73 5.14 19.97 -5.71
N GLU A 74 5.40 20.15 -4.41
CA GLU A 74 6.77 20.16 -3.84
C GLU A 74 7.13 18.87 -3.09
N ASP A 75 6.17 17.98 -2.90
CA ASP A 75 6.33 16.79 -2.10
C ASP A 75 5.73 15.53 -2.74
N TRP A 76 6.14 14.39 -2.21
CA TRP A 76 5.45 13.13 -2.46
C TRP A 76 5.51 12.24 -1.24
N ARG A 77 4.57 11.30 -1.15
CA ARG A 77 4.50 10.38 -0.01
C ARG A 77 4.04 8.99 -0.38
N GLU A 78 4.65 8.00 0.28
CA GLU A 78 4.28 6.59 0.17
C GLU A 78 3.59 6.11 1.45
N PRO A 79 2.47 5.36 1.33
CA PRO A 79 1.72 4.93 2.50
C PRO A 79 2.44 3.78 3.20
N VAL A 80 2.62 3.89 4.51
CA VAL A 80 3.13 2.83 5.39
C VAL A 80 2.04 2.14 6.20
N SER A 81 0.89 2.79 6.38
CA SER A 81 -0.31 2.20 7.00
C SER A 81 -1.56 2.87 6.45
N VAL A 82 -2.59 2.06 6.17
CA VAL A 82 -3.91 2.53 5.72
C VAL A 82 -4.96 1.77 6.49
N VAL A 83 -5.73 2.49 7.31
CA VAL A 83 -6.81 1.91 8.13
C VAL A 83 -8.09 2.64 7.84
N GLN A 84 -9.13 1.92 7.39
CA GLN A 84 -10.46 2.50 7.26
C GLN A 84 -11.06 2.72 8.66
N ILE A 85 -11.33 3.98 9.00
CA ILE A 85 -11.87 4.38 10.30
C ILE A 85 -13.37 4.69 10.25
N SER A 86 -13.91 4.91 9.04
CA SER A 86 -15.35 5.06 8.82
C SER A 86 -15.76 4.52 7.44
N LYS A 87 -16.97 3.96 7.37
CA LYS A 87 -17.58 3.46 6.12
C LYS A 87 -18.57 4.46 5.51
N THR A 88 -19.22 5.29 6.32
CA THR A 88 -20.22 6.29 5.88
C THR A 88 -20.18 7.52 6.80
N PRO A 89 -19.61 8.67 6.38
CA PRO A 89 -18.83 8.86 5.14
C PRO A 89 -17.56 8.01 5.16
N GLN A 90 -16.98 7.71 4.00
CA GLN A 90 -15.79 6.88 3.93
C GLN A 90 -14.57 7.69 4.41
N ALA A 91 -13.84 7.16 5.38
CA ALA A 91 -12.63 7.81 5.87
C ALA A 91 -11.54 6.81 6.25
N TRP A 92 -10.29 7.21 6.04
CA TRP A 92 -9.11 6.42 6.34
C TRP A 92 -8.13 7.22 7.17
N LYS A 93 -7.60 6.61 8.23
CA LYS A 93 -6.35 7.06 8.85
C LYS A 93 -5.20 6.50 8.03
N ILE A 94 -4.35 7.37 7.49
CA ILE A 94 -3.20 7.01 6.68
C ILE A 94 -1.95 7.50 7.40
N VAL A 95 -0.94 6.64 7.45
CA VAL A 95 0.41 7.04 7.85
C VAL A 95 1.32 6.83 6.66
N SER A 96 2.15 7.83 6.36
CA SER A 96 3.01 7.85 5.18
C SER A 96 4.44 8.27 5.53
N GLN A 97 5.39 7.91 4.67
CA GLN A 97 6.67 8.61 4.57
C GLN A 97 6.49 9.77 3.59
N LEU A 98 6.59 10.99 4.11
CA LEU A 98 6.61 12.22 3.32
C LEU A 98 8.04 12.53 2.92
N HIS A 99 8.26 12.77 1.65
CA HIS A 99 9.53 13.20 1.08
C HIS A 99 9.35 14.61 0.54
N ILE A 100 10.08 15.55 1.14
CA ILE A 100 10.08 16.96 0.76
C ILE A 100 11.53 17.44 0.83
N ASN A 101 12.03 18.01 -0.27
CA ASN A 101 13.45 18.29 -0.43
C ASN A 101 14.31 17.04 -0.17
N GLU A 102 15.26 17.11 0.77
CA GLU A 102 16.13 15.98 1.18
C GLU A 102 15.60 15.26 2.44
N ASP A 103 14.48 15.72 3.01
CA ASP A 103 13.94 15.21 4.26
C ASP A 103 12.94 14.08 4.03
N THR A 104 12.93 13.13 4.96
CA THR A 104 11.89 12.10 5.06
C THR A 104 11.23 12.15 6.43
N ILE A 105 9.93 12.44 6.45
CA ILE A 105 9.17 12.71 7.66
C ILE A 105 8.00 11.75 7.74
N ARG A 106 7.74 11.21 8.94
CA ARG A 106 6.51 10.45 9.19
C ARG A 106 5.32 11.41 9.26
N LEU A 107 4.33 11.22 8.38
CA LEU A 107 3.13 12.03 8.33
C LEU A 107 1.89 11.17 8.64
N GLU A 108 1.06 11.62 9.58
CA GLU A 108 -0.24 11.03 9.85
C GLU A 108 -1.36 11.94 9.35
N GLU A 109 -2.29 11.37 8.58
CA GLU A 109 -3.39 12.09 7.96
C GLU A 109 -4.70 11.30 8.11
N VAL A 110 -5.83 12.02 8.08
CA VAL A 110 -7.15 11.45 7.83
C VAL A 110 -7.60 11.92 6.46
N LEU A 111 -7.93 10.97 5.59
CA LEU A 111 -8.52 11.23 4.28
C LEU A 111 -10.00 10.90 4.37
N LEU A 112 -10.84 11.92 4.25
CA LEU A 112 -12.30 11.84 4.24
C LEU A 112 -12.80 12.03 2.81
N LEU A 113 -13.58 11.07 2.32
CA LEU A 113 -14.18 11.11 1.00
C LEU A 113 -15.66 11.47 1.12
N SER A 114 -16.06 12.57 0.47
CA SER A 114 -17.39 13.17 0.55
C SER A 114 -17.82 13.72 -0.81
N GLY A 115 -18.90 14.51 -0.80
CA GLY A 115 -19.51 15.08 -2.00
C GLY A 115 -20.30 14.05 -2.83
N GLU A 116 -21.05 14.56 -3.79
CA GLU A 116 -21.73 13.73 -4.79
C GLU A 116 -20.70 12.89 -5.56
N ASP A 117 -21.02 11.61 -5.78
CA ASP A 117 -20.14 10.64 -6.46
C ASP A 117 -18.70 10.54 -5.92
N HIS A 118 -18.48 10.84 -4.64
CA HIS A 118 -17.13 10.87 -4.05
C HIS A 118 -16.19 11.89 -4.76
N GLY A 119 -16.76 13.04 -5.14
CA GLY A 119 -16.08 14.12 -5.83
C GLY A 119 -15.20 15.01 -4.95
N GLU A 120 -15.29 14.90 -3.63
CA GLU A 120 -14.54 15.73 -2.68
C GLU A 120 -13.68 14.87 -1.75
N LEU A 121 -12.44 15.30 -1.55
CA LEU A 121 -11.49 14.68 -0.64
C LEU A 121 -10.98 15.73 0.35
N THR A 122 -11.33 15.57 1.62
CA THR A 122 -10.75 16.38 2.69
C THR A 122 -9.58 15.63 3.33
N VAL A 123 -8.40 16.25 3.32
CA VAL A 123 -7.17 15.74 3.93
C VAL A 123 -6.89 16.55 5.19
N VAL A 124 -6.87 15.88 6.34
CA VAL A 124 -6.63 16.50 7.64
C VAL A 124 -5.34 15.95 8.25
N ASN A 125 -4.46 16.82 8.72
CA ASN A 125 -3.29 16.45 9.50
C ASN A 125 -3.14 17.40 10.71
N TYR A 126 -2.04 17.31 11.45
CA TYR A 126 -1.83 18.12 12.67
C TYR A 126 -1.72 19.63 12.41
N ARG A 127 -1.48 20.08 11.17
CA ARG A 127 -1.34 21.49 10.82
C ARG A 127 -2.56 22.07 10.11
N GLN A 128 -3.20 21.28 9.26
CA GLN A 128 -4.17 21.80 8.30
C GLN A 128 -5.28 20.82 7.94
N SER A 129 -6.33 21.37 7.36
CA SER A 129 -7.46 20.65 6.76
C SER A 129 -7.74 21.26 5.40
N ASN A 130 -7.44 20.52 4.33
CA ASN A 130 -7.61 20.98 2.95
C ASN A 130 -8.62 20.10 2.23
N THR A 131 -9.49 20.71 1.42
CA THR A 131 -10.41 19.99 0.55
C THR A 131 -9.96 20.08 -0.90
N TYR A 132 -10.00 18.95 -1.59
CA TYR A 132 -9.64 18.80 -2.98
C TYR A 132 -10.83 18.22 -3.75
N TYR A 133 -10.93 18.56 -5.03
CA TYR A 133 -11.97 18.12 -5.93
C TYR A 133 -11.42 17.13 -6.95
N ARG A 134 -12.17 16.06 -7.22
CA ARG A 134 -11.78 15.02 -8.16
C ARG A 134 -11.86 15.55 -9.59
N CYS A 135 -10.78 15.43 -10.34
CA CYS A 135 -10.80 15.68 -11.77
C CYS A 135 -11.26 14.42 -12.52
N ARG A 136 -12.23 14.60 -13.41
CA ARG A 136 -12.81 13.55 -14.25
C ARG A 136 -12.29 13.67 -15.67
#